data_AF-A0A920C5E8-F1
#
_entry.id   AF-A0A920C5E8-F1
#
_cell.length_a   1.000
_cell.length_b   1.000
_cell.length_c   1.000
_cell.angle_alpha   90.00
_cell.angle_beta   90.00
_cell.angle_gamma   90.00
#
_symmetry.space_group_name_H-M   'P 1'
#
loop_
_entity.id
_entity.type
_entity.pdbx_description
1 polymer ?
#
loop_
_entity_poly.entity_id
_entity_poly.type
_entity_poly.pdbx_seq_one_letter_code
_entity_poly.pdbx_strand_id
1 'polypeptide(L)'
;MRKYVAILKDKKKGELTKELLHKHVGHLQRLTKDRRLFLCGPFKDNDSAMQILICKTIDEAIRLVETDPFIKEGYYATYEVNELMEANEDNNWLMDIPVTEENGTVGNEGTLQQTSEMLNTISSNYILNHLLGK
;
A
#
# COMPACT_ATOMS: atom_id res chain seq x y z
N MET A 1 -5.42 7.53 13.90
CA MET A 1 -6.11 6.43 13.18
C MET A 1 -5.38 6.24 11.86
N ARG A 2 -5.20 5.01 11.38
CA ARG A 2 -4.46 4.71 10.15
C ARG A 2 -5.39 4.72 8.95
N LYS A 3 -4.84 4.92 7.75
CA LYS A 3 -5.58 4.88 6.49
C LYS A 3 -5.26 3.57 5.78
N TYR A 4 -6.28 2.92 5.23
CA TYR A 4 -6.15 1.69 4.46
C TYR A 4 -6.84 1.87 3.12
N VAL A 5 -6.18 1.46 2.04
CA VAL A 5 -6.73 1.51 0.68
C VAL A 5 -7.19 0.11 0.32
N ALA A 6 -8.47 -0.01 -0.01
CA ALA A 6 -9.05 -1.21 -0.59
C ALA A 6 -9.27 -0.98 -2.10
N ILE A 7 -8.70 -1.86 -2.93
CA ILE A 7 -8.96 -1.91 -4.37
C ILE A 7 -9.88 -3.10 -4.63
N LEU A 8 -11.10 -2.82 -5.11
CA LEU A 8 -12.11 -3.82 -5.43
C LEU A 8 -12.05 -4.12 -6.93
N LYS A 9 -12.00 -5.39 -7.31
CA LYS A 9 -11.75 -5.81 -8.70
C LYS A 9 -12.84 -6.77 -9.21
N ASP A 10 -12.80 -7.03 -10.51
CA ASP A 10 -13.66 -8.02 -11.18
C ASP A 10 -15.16 -7.74 -11.00
N LYS A 11 -15.58 -6.50 -11.29
CA LYS A 11 -16.98 -6.09 -11.21
C LYS A 11 -17.87 -6.87 -12.17
N LYS A 12 -18.93 -7.47 -11.65
CA LYS A 12 -19.92 -8.19 -12.44
C LYS A 12 -20.92 -7.22 -13.09
N LYS A 13 -20.74 -6.97 -14.39
CA LYS A 13 -21.60 -6.09 -15.18
C LYS A 13 -23.00 -6.68 -15.32
N GLY A 14 -24.02 -5.81 -15.27
CA GLY A 14 -25.42 -6.20 -15.44
C GLY A 14 -26.07 -6.82 -14.19
N GLU A 15 -25.32 -7.10 -13.13
CA GLU A 15 -25.83 -7.73 -11.90
C GLU A 15 -26.24 -6.72 -10.82
N LEU A 16 -26.11 -5.41 -11.07
CA LEU A 16 -26.46 -4.38 -10.10
C LEU A 16 -27.98 -4.21 -9.99
N THR A 17 -28.54 -4.62 -8.86
CA THR A 17 -29.94 -4.33 -8.53
C THR A 17 -30.08 -3.05 -7.73
N LYS A 18 -31.27 -2.42 -7.78
CA LYS A 18 -31.57 -1.22 -6.97
C LYS A 18 -31.47 -1.50 -5.48
N GLU A 19 -31.89 -2.69 -5.05
CA GLU A 19 -31.78 -3.12 -3.65
C GLU A 19 -30.32 -3.23 -3.20
N LEU A 20 -29.48 -3.87 -4.00
CA LEU A 20 -28.05 -4.01 -3.71
C LEU A 20 -27.37 -2.64 -3.63
N LEU A 21 -27.69 -1.74 -4.56
CA LEU A 21 -27.19 -0.37 -4.54
C LEU A 21 -27.59 0.37 -3.26
N HIS A 22 -28.86 0.29 -2.84
CA HIS A 22 -29.31 0.94 -1.61
C HIS A 22 -28.60 0.38 -0.36
N LYS A 23 -28.40 -0.94 -0.28
CA LYS A 23 -27.64 -1.56 0.83
C LYS A 23 -26.21 -1.04 0.86
N HIS A 24 -25.54 -0.98 -0.29
CA HIS A 24 -24.19 -0.43 -0.41
C HIS A 24 -24.12 1.04 0.03
N VAL A 25 -25.03 1.89 -0.47
CA VAL A 25 -25.11 3.30 -0.05
C VAL A 25 -25.35 3.43 1.45
N GLY A 26 -26.22 2.61 2.04
CA GLY A 26 -26.45 2.59 3.49
C GLY A 26 -25.22 2.16 4.28
N HIS A 27 -24.41 1.23 3.76
CA HIS A 27 -23.11 0.88 4.31
C HIS A 27 -22.17 2.09 4.31
N LEU A 28 -22.01 2.78 3.17
CA LEU A 28 -21.15 3.96 3.05
C LEU A 28 -21.58 5.10 3.99
N GLN A 29 -22.87 5.39 4.06
CA GLN A 29 -23.42 6.42 4.95
C GLN A 29 -23.10 6.14 6.43
N ARG A 30 -23.17 4.86 6.85
CA ARG A 30 -22.77 4.45 8.20
C ARG A 30 -21.28 4.69 8.44
N LEU A 31 -20.41 4.27 7.52
CA LEU A 31 -18.98 4.50 7.65
C LEU A 31 -18.63 5.99 7.69
N THR A 32 -19.29 6.82 6.89
CA THR A 32 -19.12 8.28 6.93
C THR A 32 -19.54 8.85 8.29
N LYS A 33 -20.70 8.44 8.82
CA LYS A 33 -21.18 8.86 10.14
C LYS A 33 -20.18 8.48 11.25
N ASP A 34 -19.58 7.31 11.14
CA ASP A 34 -18.60 6.79 12.10
C ASP A 34 -17.18 7.36 11.87
N ARG A 35 -16.99 8.23 10.87
CA ARG A 35 -15.69 8.77 10.44
C ARG A 35 -14.67 7.70 10.05
N ARG A 36 -15.17 6.59 9.49
CA ARG A 36 -14.38 5.43 9.05
C ARG A 36 -14.19 5.38 7.53
N LEU A 37 -14.86 6.25 6.78
CA LEU A 37 -14.69 6.40 5.33
C LEU A 37 -14.05 7.76 5.01
N PHE A 38 -12.88 7.73 4.37
CA PHE A 38 -12.18 8.92 3.91
C PHE A 38 -12.58 9.28 2.47
N LEU A 39 -12.60 8.28 1.58
CA LEU A 39 -12.96 8.43 0.16
C LEU A 39 -13.44 7.09 -0.39
N CYS A 40 -14.38 7.09 -1.34
CA CYS A 40 -14.67 5.91 -2.14
C CYS A 40 -15.19 6.27 -3.53
N GLY A 41 -15.04 5.35 -4.49
CA GLY A 41 -15.72 5.44 -5.77
C GLY A 41 -15.21 4.41 -6.78
N PRO A 42 -16.02 4.11 -7.81
CA PRO A 42 -15.55 3.38 -8.97
C PRO A 42 -14.56 4.24 -9.77
N PHE A 43 -13.57 3.60 -10.38
CA PHE A 43 -12.75 4.27 -11.39
C PHE A 43 -13.56 4.45 -12.68
N LYS A 44 -13.26 5.51 -13.43
CA LYS A 44 -13.94 5.80 -14.70
C LYS A 44 -13.45 4.93 -15.85
N ASP A 45 -12.19 4.50 -15.77
CA ASP A 45 -11.47 3.92 -16.90
C ASP A 45 -11.38 2.39 -16.84
N ASN A 46 -11.85 1.78 -15.75
CA ASN A 46 -11.87 0.32 -15.59
C ASN A 46 -13.00 -0.15 -14.66
N ASP A 47 -13.11 -1.46 -14.52
CA ASP A 47 -14.12 -2.13 -13.70
C ASP A 47 -13.75 -2.26 -12.22
N SER A 48 -12.75 -1.51 -11.75
CA SER A 48 -12.34 -1.52 -10.34
C SER A 48 -12.91 -0.32 -9.58
N ALA A 49 -12.89 -0.41 -8.26
CA ALA A 49 -13.25 0.67 -7.35
C ALA A 49 -12.24 0.79 -6.22
N MET A 50 -12.25 1.94 -5.56
CA MET A 50 -11.40 2.20 -4.41
C MET A 50 -12.22 2.62 -3.20
N GLN A 51 -11.78 2.22 -2.02
CA GLN A 51 -12.20 2.76 -0.74
C GLN A 51 -10.95 3.11 0.08
N ILE A 52 -10.95 4.27 0.72
CA ILE A 52 -9.96 4.66 1.71
C ILE A 52 -10.65 4.66 3.06
N LEU A 53 -10.26 3.73 3.93
CA LEU A 53 -10.87 3.46 5.22
C LEU A 53 -9.97 3.95 6.36
N ILE A 54 -10.59 4.46 7.43
CA ILE A 54 -9.89 4.96 8.61
C ILE A 54 -10.17 3.99 9.77
N CYS A 55 -9.14 3.25 10.21
CA CYS A 55 -9.27 2.27 11.29
C CYS A 55 -7.93 2.00 11.99
N LYS A 56 -7.89 1.04 12.94
CA LYS A 56 -6.68 0.81 13.77
C LYS A 56 -5.73 -0.24 13.19
N THR A 57 -6.25 -1.24 12.49
CA THR A 57 -5.47 -2.38 12.01
C THR A 57 -5.95 -2.85 10.64
N ILE A 58 -5.08 -3.56 9.93
CA ILE A 58 -5.41 -4.15 8.62
C ILE A 58 -6.58 -5.15 8.70
N ASP A 59 -6.64 -5.98 9.76
CA ASP A 59 -7.76 -6.90 9.94
C ASP A 59 -9.10 -6.16 10.12
N GLU A 60 -9.07 -4.98 10.74
CA GLU A 60 -10.27 -4.14 10.86
C GLU A 60 -10.68 -3.57 9.50
N ALA A 61 -9.72 -3.15 8.68
CA ALA A 61 -9.96 -2.69 7.31
C ALA A 61 -10.55 -3.81 6.44
N ILE A 62 -9.98 -5.02 6.50
CA ILE A 62 -10.49 -6.19 5.78
C ILE A 62 -11.94 -6.48 6.19
N ARG A 63 -12.22 -6.55 7.49
CA ARG A 63 -13.60 -6.75 7.99
C ARG A 63 -14.56 -5.66 7.49
N LEU A 64 -14.11 -4.41 7.41
CA LEU A 64 -14.94 -3.33 6.86
C LEU A 64 -15.30 -3.59 5.40
N VAL A 65 -14.30 -3.92 4.56
CA VAL A 65 -14.49 -4.25 3.14
C VAL A 65 -15.42 -5.44 2.98
N GLU A 66 -15.23 -6.51 3.75
CA GLU A 66 -16.07 -7.72 3.68
C GLU A 66 -17.52 -7.49 4.12
N THR A 67 -17.79 -6.44 4.90
CA THR A 67 -19.15 -6.04 5.27
C THR A 67 -19.82 -5.10 4.26
N ASP A 68 -19.12 -4.69 3.20
CA ASP A 68 -19.73 -3.99 2.07
C ASP A 68 -20.64 -4.96 1.30
N PRO A 69 -21.93 -4.63 1.10
CA PRO A 69 -22.84 -5.44 0.29
C PRO A 69 -22.31 -5.77 -1.11
N PHE A 70 -21.54 -4.87 -1.74
CA PHE A 70 -20.94 -5.15 -3.03
C PHE A 70 -19.86 -6.25 -2.98
N ILE A 71 -19.20 -6.44 -1.85
CA ILE A 71 -18.23 -7.53 -1.65
C ILE A 71 -18.94 -8.79 -1.18
N LYS A 72 -19.81 -8.66 -0.18
CA LYS A 72 -20.55 -9.79 0.41
C LYS A 72 -21.40 -10.55 -0.61
N GLU A 73 -22.05 -9.83 -1.53
CA GLU A 73 -22.88 -10.43 -2.59
C GLU A 73 -22.07 -10.75 -3.86
N GLY A 74 -20.74 -10.54 -3.83
CA GLY A 74 -19.84 -10.86 -4.94
C GLY A 74 -20.05 -10.00 -6.18
N TYR A 75 -20.52 -8.75 -6.03
CA TYR A 75 -20.60 -7.78 -7.12
C TYR A 75 -19.21 -7.35 -7.59
N TYR A 76 -18.26 -7.20 -6.65
CA TYR A 76 -16.82 -7.28 -6.90
C TYR A 76 -16.34 -8.64 -6.42
N ALA A 77 -15.62 -9.38 -7.26
CA ALA A 77 -15.25 -10.76 -6.93
C ALA A 77 -14.00 -10.85 -6.04
N THR A 78 -13.08 -9.89 -6.16
CA THR A 78 -11.82 -9.88 -5.42
C THR A 78 -11.51 -8.49 -4.89
N TYR A 79 -10.64 -8.41 -3.88
CA TYR A 79 -10.17 -7.15 -3.33
C TYR A 79 -8.75 -7.28 -2.79
N GLU A 80 -8.04 -6.16 -2.71
CA GLU A 80 -6.74 -6.02 -2.05
C GLU A 80 -6.81 -4.89 -1.03
N VAL A 81 -6.26 -5.08 0.16
CA VAL A 81 -6.22 -4.05 1.22
C VAL A 81 -4.78 -3.80 1.64
N ASN A 82 -4.35 -2.55 1.64
CA ASN A 82 -3.01 -2.14 2.06
C ASN A 82 -3.08 -0.93 3.01
N GLU A 83 -2.12 -0.82 3.93
CA GLU A 83 -1.95 0.39 4.74
C GLU A 83 -1.39 1.51 3.86
N LEU A 84 -2.01 2.69 3.90
CA LEU A 84 -1.56 3.86 3.18
C LEU A 84 -0.65 4.70 4.08
N MET A 85 0.61 4.80 3.66
CA MET A 85 1.50 5.84 4.14
C MET A 85 1.24 7.11 3.31
N GLU A 86 0.42 8.01 3.86
CA GLU A 86 0.02 9.22 3.16
C GLU A 86 1.19 10.21 3.08
N ALA A 87 1.63 10.53 1.87
CA ALA A 87 2.56 11.62 1.61
C ALA A 87 1.81 12.95 1.47
N ASN A 88 2.26 13.99 2.17
CA ASN A 88 1.65 15.32 2.15
C ASN A 88 2.66 16.40 2.59
N GLU A 89 2.20 17.65 2.67
CA GLU A 89 3.04 18.78 3.06
C GLU A 89 3.59 18.69 4.47
N ASP A 90 2.79 18.20 5.41
CA ASP A 90 3.17 18.09 6.81
C ASP A 90 4.31 17.09 7.05
N ASN A 91 4.52 16.14 6.15
CA ASN A 91 5.58 15.13 6.23
C ASN A 91 6.60 15.19 5.10
N ASN A 92 6.73 16.36 4.46
CA ASN A 92 7.70 16.58 3.39
C ASN A 92 7.64 15.50 2.30
N TRP A 93 6.41 15.07 1.93
CA TRP A 93 6.17 14.04 0.92
C TRP A 93 6.95 12.74 1.17
N LEU A 94 7.22 12.41 2.44
CA LEU A 94 8.00 11.24 2.87
C LEU A 94 9.47 11.25 2.39
N MET A 95 10.02 12.40 1.97
CA MET A 95 11.41 12.51 1.47
C MET A 95 12.46 12.10 2.51
N ASP A 96 12.14 12.19 3.79
CA ASP A 96 13.04 11.87 4.90
C ASP A 96 12.95 10.39 5.34
N ILE A 97 12.10 9.59 4.70
CA ILE A 97 11.99 8.15 4.97
C ILE A 97 13.12 7.42 4.22
N PRO A 98 13.93 6.59 4.89
CA PRO A 98 14.94 5.78 4.23
C PRO A 98 14.29 4.89 3.17
N VAL A 99 14.64 5.10 1.90
CA VAL A 99 14.24 4.20 0.82
C VAL A 99 14.91 2.85 1.07
N THR A 100 14.12 1.85 1.46
CA THR A 100 14.60 0.45 1.49
C THR A 100 14.71 -0.07 0.06
N GLU A 101 15.76 -0.83 -0.24
CA GLU A 101 16.18 -1.26 -1.59
C GLU A 101 15.12 -2.01 -2.43
N GLU A 102 13.95 -2.34 -1.89
CA GLU A 102 12.89 -3.06 -2.61
C GLU A 102 12.11 -2.20 -3.61
N ASN A 103 12.15 -0.86 -3.54
CA ASN A 103 11.31 0.03 -4.39
C ASN A 103 12.05 1.13 -5.17
N GLY A 104 13.22 0.80 -5.75
CA GLY A 104 13.82 1.60 -6.81
C GLY A 104 14.89 2.59 -6.34
N THR A 105 16.10 2.36 -6.85
CA THR A 105 17.31 3.17 -6.63
C THR A 105 17.24 4.55 -7.24
N VAL A 106 17.62 5.58 -6.47
CA VAL A 106 18.58 6.60 -6.91
C VAL A 106 19.56 6.89 -5.77
N GLY A 107 20.85 6.83 -6.10
CA GLY A 107 21.97 6.78 -5.16
C GLY A 107 22.20 8.07 -4.37
N ASN A 108 22.74 7.87 -3.18
CA ASN A 108 23.38 8.94 -2.42
C ASN A 108 24.90 8.80 -2.64
N GLU A 109 25.52 9.82 -3.23
CA GLU A 109 26.96 9.84 -3.58
C GLU A 109 27.90 9.67 -2.37
N GLY A 110 27.37 9.73 -1.14
CA GLY A 110 28.13 9.52 0.10
C GLY A 110 28.50 8.07 0.43
N THR A 111 27.89 7.07 -0.21
CA THR A 111 28.12 5.64 0.13
C THR A 111 29.27 5.01 -0.66
N LEU A 112 29.71 5.62 -1.76
CA LEU A 112 30.79 5.10 -2.61
C LEU A 112 32.17 5.20 -1.94
N GLN A 113 32.38 6.16 -1.04
CA GLN A 113 33.69 6.34 -0.42
C GLN A 113 33.97 5.29 0.65
N GLN A 114 32.97 4.95 1.49
CA GLN A 114 33.09 3.90 2.51
C GLN A 114 33.18 2.48 1.91
N THR A 115 32.48 2.22 0.80
CA THR A 115 32.57 0.91 0.13
C THR A 115 33.90 0.72 -0.59
N SER A 116 34.51 1.78 -1.14
CA SER A 116 35.85 1.70 -1.74
C SER A 116 36.96 1.45 -0.69
N GLU A 117 36.83 2.02 0.51
CA GLU A 117 37.78 1.80 1.62
C GLU A 117 37.70 0.37 2.17
N MET A 118 36.49 -0.20 2.28
CA MET A 118 36.33 -1.62 2.64
C MET A 118 36.88 -2.57 1.58
N LEU A 119 36.64 -2.32 0.29
CA LEU A 119 37.11 -3.20 -0.79
C LEU A 119 38.63 -3.16 -0.94
N ASN A 120 39.27 -2.00 -0.74
CA ASN A 120 40.72 -1.90 -0.73
C ASN A 120 41.35 -2.63 0.48
N THR A 121 40.71 -2.57 1.64
CA THR A 121 41.17 -3.30 2.83
C THR A 121 41.07 -4.83 2.65
N ILE A 122 39.98 -5.30 2.02
CA ILE A 122 39.77 -6.73 1.73
C ILE A 122 40.77 -7.22 0.67
N SER A 123 41.02 -6.44 -0.38
CA SER A 123 41.94 -6.81 -1.46
C SER A 123 43.40 -6.85 -0.99
N SER A 124 43.82 -5.90 -0.14
CA SER A 124 45.16 -5.91 0.46
C SER A 124 45.39 -7.10 1.40
N ASN A 125 44.38 -7.49 2.18
CA ASN A 125 44.49 -8.67 3.07
C ASN A 125 44.49 -10.00 2.30
N TYR A 126 43.78 -10.08 1.16
CA TYR A 126 43.79 -11.27 0.31
C TYR A 126 45.16 -11.48 -0.37
N ILE A 127 45.77 -10.40 -0.86
CA ILE A 127 47.10 -10.45 -1.51
C ILE A 127 48.21 -10.77 -0.50
N LEU A 128 48.15 -10.21 0.72
CA LEU A 128 49.15 -10.49 1.77
C LEU A 128 49.11 -11.95 2.23
N ASN A 129 47.92 -12.53 2.38
CA ASN A 129 47.77 -13.93 2.76
C ASN A 129 48.18 -14.92 1.64
N HIS A 130 48.04 -14.52 0.37
CA HIS A 130 48.41 -15.39 -0.75
C HIS A 130 49.90 -15.34 -1.12
N LEU A 131 50.62 -14.28 -0.74
CA LEU A 131 52.08 -14.16 -0.98
C LEU A 131 52.94 -14.71 0.17
N LEU A 132 52.38 -14.85 1.38
CA LEU A 132 53.12 -15.35 2.56
C LEU A 132 52.92 -16.86 2.83
N GLY A 133 52.25 -17.59 1.93
CA GLY A 133 52.32 -19.05 1.85
C GLY A 133 52.12 -19.78 3.18
N LYS A 134 50.99 -19.57 3.85
CA LYS A 134 50.48 -20.47 4.89
C LYS A 134 49.07 -20.90 4.55
#